data_AF-A0A518I376-F1
#
_entry.id   AF-A0A518I376-F1
#
_cell.length_a   1.000
_cell.length_b   1.000
_cell.length_c   1.000
_cell.angle_alpha   90.00
_cell.angle_beta   90.00
_cell.angle_gamma   90.00
#
_symmetry.space_group_name_H-M   'P 1'
#
loop_
_entity.id
_entity.type
_entity.pdbx_description
1 polymer ?
#
loop_
_entity_poly.entity_id
_entity_poly.type
_entity_poly.pdbx_seq_one_letter_code
_entity_poly.pdbx_strand_id
1 'polypeptide(L)'
;MNCQRNQIVRAVIAVLISLPVASMAMAQEEKAATDHVDLRYFQKKLELAEHDLETALEANRRIPNMNSKLSMLRLENQVAYATQLLQQAGKHTDHDLHKSHLQSVKNDVILAEQQLSWARKASGYLRSDQVKRLELTAQLARLALERAEQPKITADPLHHLQWQIDRLRSELLSLQVEF
;
A
#
# COMPACT_ATOMS: atom_id res chain seq x y z
N MET A 1 30.49 -69.53 -9.28
CA MET A 1 30.95 -68.28 -8.63
C MET A 1 30.04 -67.10 -9.01
N ASN A 2 28.78 -67.11 -8.57
CA ASN A 2 27.80 -66.06 -8.91
C ASN A 2 26.89 -65.76 -7.70
N CYS A 3 27.47 -65.47 -6.54
CA CYS A 3 26.70 -65.25 -5.31
C CYS A 3 27.21 -64.09 -4.44
N GLN A 4 27.82 -63.07 -5.06
CA GLN A 4 28.33 -61.87 -4.35
C GLN A 4 27.97 -60.54 -5.03
N ARG A 5 26.97 -60.54 -5.92
CA ARG A 5 26.61 -59.33 -6.69
C ARG A 5 25.25 -58.71 -6.33
N ASN A 6 24.57 -59.25 -5.30
CA ASN A 6 23.18 -58.89 -4.94
C ASN A 6 23.00 -58.32 -3.51
N GLN A 7 24.08 -57.91 -2.83
CA GLN A 7 23.97 -57.28 -1.50
C GLN A 7 24.26 -55.77 -1.49
N ILE A 8 24.79 -55.21 -2.58
CA ILE A 8 25.13 -53.78 -2.65
C ILE A 8 23.92 -52.92 -3.06
N VAL A 9 22.88 -53.49 -3.67
CA VAL A 9 21.72 -52.73 -4.17
C VAL A 9 20.68 -52.40 -3.08
N ARG A 10 20.78 -52.97 -1.87
CA ARG A 10 19.78 -52.77 -0.80
C ARG A 10 20.21 -51.82 0.33
N ALA A 11 21.43 -51.29 0.31
CA ALA A 11 21.94 -50.40 1.36
C ALA A 11 22.00 -48.90 0.98
N VAL A 12 21.53 -48.53 -0.22
CA VAL A 12 21.48 -47.12 -0.66
C VAL A 12 20.08 -46.49 -0.45
N ILE A 13 19.08 -47.29 -0.07
CA ILE A 13 17.69 -46.86 0.16
C ILE A 13 17.38 -46.93 1.67
N ALA A 14 18.15 -46.22 2.51
CA ALA A 14 17.84 -46.13 3.94
C ALA A 14 18.41 -44.93 4.71
N VAL A 15 19.21 -44.04 4.09
CA VAL A 15 19.85 -42.93 4.84
C VAL A 15 19.79 -41.60 4.07
N LEU A 16 18.64 -41.27 3.49
CA LEU A 16 18.37 -39.95 2.89
C LEU A 16 17.00 -39.39 3.30
N ILE A 17 16.51 -39.78 4.48
CA ILE A 17 15.31 -39.17 5.09
C ILE A 17 15.63 -38.88 6.55
N SER A 18 16.59 -37.99 6.78
CA SER A 18 16.77 -37.39 8.10
C SER A 18 17.23 -35.95 7.92
N LEU A 19 16.25 -35.06 8.13
CA LEU A 19 16.28 -33.60 8.30
C LEU A 19 16.03 -32.77 7.00
N PRO A 20 15.15 -31.73 7.06
CA PRO A 20 14.90 -30.89 8.23
C PRO A 20 13.41 -30.60 8.49
N VAL A 21 12.77 -31.29 9.45
CA VAL A 21 11.48 -30.83 10.00
C VAL A 21 11.66 -29.53 10.82
N ALA A 22 12.88 -29.23 11.27
CA ALA A 22 13.23 -27.99 11.96
C ALA A 22 13.12 -26.73 11.08
N SER A 23 13.26 -26.85 9.75
CA SER A 23 13.23 -25.69 8.85
C SER A 23 11.82 -25.15 8.63
N MET A 24 10.78 -25.99 8.74
CA MET A 24 9.39 -25.54 8.60
C MET A 24 8.84 -24.92 9.90
N ALA A 25 9.25 -25.42 11.06
CA ALA A 25 8.84 -24.87 12.35
C ALA A 25 9.37 -23.45 12.57
N MET A 26 10.66 -23.19 12.26
CA MET A 26 11.24 -21.84 12.38
C MET A 26 10.61 -20.83 11.40
N ALA A 27 10.36 -21.23 10.15
CA ALA A 27 9.72 -20.36 9.17
C ALA A 27 8.25 -20.03 9.53
N GLN A 28 7.57 -20.94 10.23
CA GLN A 28 6.19 -20.75 10.67
C GLN A 28 6.09 -19.91 11.95
N GLU A 29 7.04 -20.05 12.89
CA GLU A 29 7.15 -19.17 14.06
C GLU A 29 7.53 -17.74 13.67
N GLU A 30 8.47 -17.56 12.73
CA GLU A 30 8.88 -16.24 12.25
C GLU A 30 7.71 -15.52 11.56
N LYS A 31 6.95 -16.22 10.70
CA LYS A 31 5.76 -15.67 10.05
C LYS A 31 4.66 -15.29 11.05
N ALA A 32 4.40 -16.13 12.06
CA ALA A 32 3.41 -15.85 13.10
C ALA A 32 3.82 -14.67 14.01
N ALA A 33 5.11 -14.53 14.31
CA ALA A 33 5.64 -13.41 15.09
C ALA A 33 5.59 -12.08 14.31
N THR A 34 5.93 -12.11 13.01
CA THR A 34 5.83 -10.93 12.12
C THR A 34 4.38 -10.49 11.91
N ASP A 35 3.47 -11.42 11.64
CA ASP A 35 2.02 -11.14 11.51
C ASP A 35 1.47 -10.41 12.75
N HIS A 36 1.97 -10.77 13.95
CA HIS A 36 1.56 -10.13 15.21
C HIS A 36 2.11 -8.70 15.37
N VAL A 37 3.31 -8.41 14.86
CA VAL A 37 3.88 -7.06 14.90
C VAL A 37 3.19 -6.15 13.89
N ASP A 38 2.98 -6.62 12.66
CA ASP A 38 2.32 -5.85 11.60
C ASP A 38 0.87 -5.50 11.97
N LEU A 39 0.14 -6.44 12.56
CA LEU A 39 -1.22 -6.20 13.05
C LEU A 39 -1.25 -5.09 14.12
N ARG A 40 -0.33 -5.14 15.10
CA ARG A 40 -0.21 -4.09 16.13
C ARG A 40 0.20 -2.74 15.53
N TYR A 41 1.12 -2.75 14.57
CA TYR A 41 1.58 -1.54 13.90
C TYR A 41 0.45 -0.88 13.11
N PHE A 42 -0.27 -1.64 12.27
CA PHE A 42 -1.38 -1.11 11.49
C PHE A 42 -2.56 -0.68 12.36
N GLN A 43 -2.79 -1.37 13.49
CA GLN A 43 -3.78 -0.94 14.47
C GLN A 43 -3.42 0.44 15.04
N LYS A 44 -2.17 0.66 15.44
CA LYS A 44 -1.72 1.99 15.92
C LYS A 44 -1.74 3.06 14.83
N LYS A 45 -1.46 2.68 13.58
CA LYS A 45 -1.59 3.58 12.44
C LYS A 45 -3.03 4.01 12.20
N LEU A 46 -3.99 3.10 12.34
CA LEU A 46 -5.41 3.42 12.24
C LEU A 46 -5.84 4.34 13.39
N GLU A 47 -5.51 4.00 14.63
CA GLU A 47 -5.82 4.83 15.80
C GLU A 47 -5.30 6.27 15.65
N LEU A 48 -4.06 6.44 15.15
CA LEU A 48 -3.51 7.78 14.89
C LEU A 48 -4.29 8.53 13.81
N ALA A 49 -4.60 7.88 12.69
CA ALA A 49 -5.34 8.50 11.61
C ALA A 49 -6.77 8.92 12.05
N GLU A 50 -7.43 8.08 12.85
CA GLU A 50 -8.75 8.36 13.42
C GLU A 50 -8.69 9.55 14.39
N HIS A 51 -7.70 9.59 15.27
CA HIS A 51 -7.48 10.69 16.20
C HIS A 51 -7.22 12.02 15.46
N ASP A 52 -6.40 12.01 14.41
CA ASP A 52 -6.10 13.22 13.63
C ASP A 52 -7.36 13.72 12.89
N LEU A 53 -8.17 12.82 12.34
CA LEU A 53 -9.46 13.15 11.72
C LEU A 53 -10.45 13.73 12.74
N GLU A 54 -10.58 13.10 13.91
CA GLU A 54 -11.45 13.58 14.99
C GLU A 54 -11.04 14.96 15.48
N THR A 55 -9.74 15.18 15.70
CA THR A 55 -9.18 16.48 16.09
C THR A 55 -9.53 17.56 15.05
N ALA A 56 -9.40 17.25 13.76
CA ALA A 56 -9.73 18.17 12.69
C ALA A 56 -11.24 18.47 12.59
N LEU A 57 -12.10 17.46 12.82
CA LEU A 57 -13.55 17.61 12.90
C LEU A 57 -13.95 18.49 14.08
N GLU A 58 -13.37 18.27 15.26
CA GLU A 58 -13.63 19.10 16.44
C GLU A 58 -13.22 20.56 16.22
N ALA A 59 -12.04 20.77 15.63
CA ALA A 59 -11.58 22.11 15.25
C ALA A 59 -12.58 22.79 14.30
N ASN A 60 -13.10 22.08 13.30
CA ASN A 60 -14.12 22.58 12.38
C ASN A 60 -15.48 22.86 13.03
N ARG A 61 -15.86 22.12 14.08
CA ARG A 61 -17.06 22.42 14.88
C ARG A 61 -16.90 23.71 15.67
N ARG A 62 -15.71 23.98 16.21
CA ARG A 62 -15.41 25.19 17.00
C ARG A 62 -15.26 26.43 16.11
N ILE A 63 -14.53 26.28 15.01
CA ILE A 63 -14.27 27.35 14.04
C ILE A 63 -14.61 26.78 12.65
N PRO A 64 -15.74 27.19 12.04
CA PRO A 64 -16.14 26.69 10.74
C PRO A 64 -15.03 26.85 9.69
N ASN A 65 -14.73 25.76 8.98
CA ASN A 65 -13.70 25.69 7.95
C ASN A 65 -12.25 25.98 8.42
N MET A 66 -11.95 25.83 9.72
CA MET A 66 -10.58 25.91 10.25
C MET A 66 -9.63 24.96 9.51
N ASN A 67 -10.07 23.73 9.27
CA ASN A 67 -9.50 22.79 8.33
C ASN A 67 -10.28 22.84 7.03
N SER A 68 -9.56 23.04 5.93
CA SER A 68 -10.15 23.06 4.59
C SER A 68 -10.81 21.73 4.26
N LYS A 69 -11.83 21.75 3.39
CA LYS A 69 -12.47 20.51 2.88
C LYS A 69 -11.45 19.53 2.28
N LEU A 70 -10.41 20.06 1.66
CA LEU A 70 -9.32 19.27 1.10
C LEU A 70 -8.49 18.57 2.18
N SER A 71 -8.16 19.31 3.25
CA SER A 71 -7.46 18.75 4.43
C SER A 71 -8.29 17.65 5.08
N MET A 72 -9.61 17.85 5.21
CA MET A 72 -10.53 16.84 5.73
C MET A 72 -10.53 15.57 4.88
N LEU A 73 -10.65 15.70 3.56
CA LEU A 73 -10.60 14.56 2.65
C LEU A 73 -9.28 13.78 2.77
N ARG A 74 -8.16 14.48 2.94
CA ARG A 74 -6.86 13.82 3.12
C ARG A 74 -6.83 12.96 4.39
N LEU A 75 -7.39 13.46 5.49
CA LEU A 75 -7.48 12.71 6.75
C LEU A 75 -8.43 11.51 6.62
N GLU A 76 -9.59 11.68 5.98
CA GLU A 76 -10.51 10.57 5.66
C GLU A 76 -9.81 9.48 4.82
N ASN A 77 -9.03 9.89 3.82
CA ASN A 77 -8.24 8.97 2.99
C ASN A 77 -7.17 8.21 3.79
N GLN A 78 -6.56 8.84 4.80
CA GLN A 78 -5.59 8.20 5.67
C GLN A 78 -6.24 7.12 6.55
N VAL A 79 -7.42 7.41 7.10
CA VAL A 79 -8.22 6.42 7.86
C VAL A 79 -8.60 5.24 6.98
N ALA A 80 -9.12 5.50 5.77
CA ALA A 80 -9.50 4.45 4.83
C ALA A 80 -8.31 3.55 4.46
N TYR A 81 -7.14 4.13 4.20
CA TYR A 81 -5.94 3.37 3.87
C TYR A 81 -5.42 2.54 5.05
N ALA A 82 -5.34 3.12 6.25
CA ALA A 82 -4.91 2.40 7.45
C ALA A 82 -5.86 1.25 7.81
N THR A 83 -7.16 1.46 7.60
CA THR A 83 -8.19 0.42 7.77
C THR A 83 -7.93 -0.76 6.85
N GLN A 84 -7.63 -0.50 5.57
CA GLN A 84 -7.36 -1.56 4.61
C GLN A 84 -6.08 -2.34 4.95
N LEU A 85 -5.02 -1.66 5.40
CA LEU A 85 -3.79 -2.31 5.86
C LEU A 85 -4.07 -3.28 7.02
N LEU A 86 -4.84 -2.83 8.02
CA LEU A 86 -5.22 -3.66 9.17
C LEU A 86 -6.08 -4.86 8.75
N GLN A 87 -7.05 -4.66 7.86
CA GLN A 87 -7.90 -5.73 7.34
C GLN A 87 -7.10 -6.80 6.57
N GLN A 88 -6.02 -6.41 5.90
CA GLN A 88 -5.16 -7.34 5.16
C GLN A 88 -4.25 -8.12 6.10
N ALA A 89 -3.64 -7.47 7.09
CA ALA A 89 -2.80 -8.15 8.09
C ALA A 89 -3.59 -9.20 8.90
N GLY A 90 -4.87 -8.95 9.18
CA GLY A 90 -5.72 -9.90 9.91
C GLY A 90 -6.14 -11.16 9.14
N LYS A 91 -5.88 -11.26 7.83
CA LYS A 91 -6.44 -12.34 7.00
C LYS A 91 -5.54 -13.56 6.81
N HIS A 92 -4.31 -13.60 7.29
CA HIS A 92 -3.30 -14.68 7.10
C HIS A 92 -3.14 -15.20 5.65
N THR A 93 -3.76 -14.56 4.68
CA THR A 93 -3.53 -14.74 3.26
C THR A 93 -2.27 -14.00 2.87
N ASP A 94 -1.56 -14.47 1.84
CA ASP A 94 -0.42 -13.75 1.26
C ASP A 94 -0.74 -12.26 1.21
N HIS A 95 0.10 -11.47 1.87
CA HIS A 95 -0.02 -10.03 1.96
C HIS A 95 0.06 -9.47 0.54
N ASP A 96 -1.10 -9.32 -0.10
CA ASP A 96 -1.22 -8.74 -1.42
C ASP A 96 -1.05 -7.21 -1.27
N LEU A 97 0.20 -6.81 -1.06
CA LEU A 97 0.64 -5.43 -0.91
C LEU A 97 0.16 -4.59 -2.10
N HIS A 98 0.06 -5.20 -3.28
CA HIS A 98 -0.47 -4.54 -4.46
C HIS A 98 -1.91 -4.04 -4.24
N LYS A 99 -2.81 -4.85 -3.65
CA LYS A 99 -4.18 -4.39 -3.35
C LYS A 99 -4.21 -3.19 -2.41
N SER A 100 -3.34 -3.17 -1.39
CA SER A 100 -3.21 -2.01 -0.51
C SER A 100 -2.73 -0.77 -1.24
N HIS A 101 -1.65 -0.91 -2.02
CA HIS A 101 -1.12 0.21 -2.79
C HIS A 101 -2.11 0.73 -3.85
N LEU A 102 -2.89 -0.16 -4.46
CA LEU A 102 -3.93 0.18 -5.43
C LEU A 102 -5.02 1.06 -4.79
N GLN A 103 -5.44 0.75 -3.56
CA GLN A 103 -6.40 1.62 -2.86
C GLN A 103 -5.83 3.02 -2.65
N SER A 104 -4.56 3.11 -2.26
CA SER A 104 -3.92 4.41 -2.10
C SER A 104 -3.89 5.21 -3.41
N VAL A 105 -3.61 4.58 -4.56
CA VAL A 105 -3.69 5.27 -5.87
C VAL A 105 -5.11 5.70 -6.20
N LYS A 106 -6.13 4.90 -5.87
CA LYS A 106 -7.55 5.30 -6.02
C LYS A 106 -7.87 6.54 -5.19
N ASN A 107 -7.38 6.61 -3.96
CA ASN A 107 -7.56 7.77 -3.09
C ASN A 107 -6.87 9.02 -3.67
N ASP A 108 -5.70 8.87 -4.30
CA ASP A 108 -4.97 9.95 -4.95
C ASP A 108 -5.77 10.55 -6.13
N VAL A 109 -6.44 9.71 -6.92
CA VAL A 109 -7.36 10.16 -7.98
C VAL A 109 -8.50 11.00 -7.39
N ILE A 110 -9.17 10.49 -6.35
CA ILE A 110 -10.29 11.19 -5.70
C ILE A 110 -9.81 12.56 -5.20
N LEU A 111 -8.64 12.62 -4.55
CA LEU A 111 -8.07 13.86 -4.04
C LEU A 111 -7.79 14.85 -5.17
N ALA A 112 -7.08 14.43 -6.22
CA ALA A 112 -6.71 15.30 -7.33
C ALA A 112 -7.94 15.84 -8.09
N GLU A 113 -8.97 15.01 -8.27
CA GLU A 113 -10.23 15.43 -8.90
C GLU A 113 -11.01 16.43 -8.04
N GLN A 114 -11.04 16.24 -6.72
CA GLN A 114 -11.66 17.18 -5.81
C GLN A 114 -10.92 18.52 -5.77
N GLN A 115 -9.58 18.51 -5.81
CA GLN A 115 -8.77 19.73 -5.93
C GLN A 115 -9.08 20.49 -7.21
N LEU A 116 -9.15 19.79 -8.35
CA LEU A 116 -9.51 20.40 -9.63
C LEU A 116 -10.94 20.95 -9.62
N SER A 117 -11.89 20.21 -9.06
CA SER A 117 -13.29 20.63 -8.92
C SER A 117 -13.40 21.90 -8.09
N TRP A 118 -12.69 21.98 -6.97
CA TRP A 118 -12.61 23.17 -6.14
C TRP A 118 -12.01 24.35 -6.91
N ALA A 119 -10.87 24.15 -7.58
CA ALA A 119 -10.20 25.19 -8.34
C ALA A 119 -11.06 25.74 -9.49
N ARG A 120 -11.82 24.89 -10.17
CA ARG A 120 -12.79 25.30 -11.21
C ARG A 120 -13.93 26.14 -10.63
N LYS A 121 -14.39 25.84 -9.40
CA LYS A 121 -15.44 26.62 -8.71
C LYS A 121 -14.91 27.93 -8.13
N ALA A 122 -13.64 27.99 -7.77
CA ALA A 122 -12.95 29.20 -7.31
C ALA A 122 -12.48 30.10 -8.48
N SER A 123 -13.14 30.01 -9.66
CA SER A 123 -12.73 30.73 -10.86
C SER A 123 -12.61 32.24 -10.59
N GLY A 124 -11.44 32.82 -10.88
CA GLY A 124 -11.11 34.23 -10.63
C GLY A 124 -10.12 34.45 -9.48
N TYR A 125 -10.00 33.50 -8.54
CA TYR A 125 -9.01 33.56 -7.45
C TYR A 125 -7.70 32.83 -7.76
N LEU A 126 -7.74 31.89 -8.69
CA LEU A 126 -6.57 31.12 -9.13
C LEU A 126 -6.13 31.57 -10.52
N ARG A 127 -4.81 31.63 -10.72
CA ARG A 127 -4.22 31.90 -12.04
C ARG A 127 -4.48 30.72 -12.98
N SER A 128 -4.59 31.00 -14.28
CA SER A 128 -4.89 29.98 -15.29
C SER A 128 -3.87 28.84 -15.34
N ASP A 129 -2.59 29.12 -15.08
CA ASP A 129 -1.53 28.12 -14.99
C ASP A 129 -1.68 27.22 -13.75
N GLN A 130 -2.15 27.76 -12.62
CA GLN A 130 -2.45 26.96 -11.42
C GLN A 130 -3.61 26.00 -11.67
N VAL A 131 -4.69 26.49 -12.31
CA VAL A 131 -5.81 25.63 -12.70
C VAL A 131 -5.35 24.57 -13.70
N LYS A 132 -4.48 24.93 -14.65
CA LYS A 132 -3.92 23.99 -15.61
C LYS A 132 -3.04 22.92 -14.94
N ARG A 133 -2.22 23.30 -13.96
CA ARG A 133 -1.43 22.36 -13.16
C ARG A 133 -2.33 21.34 -12.47
N LEU A 134 -3.40 21.79 -11.80
CA LEU A 134 -4.36 20.89 -11.13
C LEU A 134 -5.08 19.96 -12.11
N GLU A 135 -5.38 20.45 -13.32
CA GLU A 135 -5.95 19.61 -14.37
C GLU A 135 -4.99 18.49 -14.79
N LEU A 136 -3.71 18.82 -15.00
CA LEU A 136 -2.67 17.85 -15.33
C LEU A 136 -2.43 16.87 -14.18
N THR A 137 -2.46 17.33 -12.92
CA THR A 137 -2.35 16.46 -11.74
C THR A 137 -3.49 15.43 -11.70
N ALA A 138 -4.73 15.86 -11.93
CA ALA A 138 -5.87 14.93 -11.96
C ALA A 138 -5.77 13.92 -13.11
N GLN A 139 -5.33 14.35 -14.30
CA GLN A 139 -5.10 13.45 -15.43
C GLN A 139 -3.99 12.44 -15.13
N LEU A 140 -2.88 12.90 -14.54
CA LEU A 140 -1.76 12.03 -14.16
C LEU A 140 -2.17 11.01 -13.11
N ALA A 141 -2.97 11.40 -12.11
CA ALA A 141 -3.48 10.48 -11.10
C ALA A 141 -4.34 9.36 -11.73
N ARG A 142 -5.21 9.70 -12.69
CA ARG A 142 -6.00 8.68 -13.43
C ARG A 142 -5.11 7.72 -14.20
N LEU A 143 -4.13 8.24 -14.93
CA LEU A 143 -3.17 7.41 -15.67
C LEU A 143 -2.32 6.54 -14.74
N ALA A 144 -2.00 7.02 -13.54
CA ALA A 144 -1.31 6.23 -12.52
C ALA A 144 -2.18 5.08 -12.01
N LEU A 145 -3.48 5.29 -11.82
CA LEU A 145 -4.44 4.23 -11.49
C LEU A 145 -4.56 3.23 -12.63
N GLU A 146 -4.77 3.69 -13.87
CA GLU A 146 -4.84 2.83 -15.05
C GLU A 146 -3.58 1.99 -15.20
N ARG A 147 -2.40 2.58 -14.98
CA ARG A 147 -1.12 1.86 -14.97
C ARG A 147 -1.06 0.82 -13.85
N ALA A 148 -1.49 1.16 -12.64
CA ALA A 148 -1.49 0.26 -11.50
C ALA A 148 -2.42 -0.95 -11.72
N GLU A 149 -3.53 -0.78 -12.43
CA GLU A 149 -4.49 -1.84 -12.73
C GLU A 149 -4.03 -2.79 -13.85
N GLN A 150 -2.93 -2.49 -14.56
CA GLN A 150 -2.43 -3.35 -15.62
C GLN A 150 -1.96 -4.71 -15.07
N PRO A 151 -2.41 -5.85 -15.63
CA PRO A 151 -2.04 -7.18 -15.15
C PRO A 151 -0.53 -7.43 -15.13
N LYS A 152 0.23 -6.77 -16.02
CA LYS A 152 1.68 -6.86 -16.08
C LYS A 152 2.37 -6.36 -14.80
N ILE A 153 1.76 -5.42 -14.08
CA ILE A 153 2.29 -4.87 -12.82
C ILE A 153 2.20 -5.88 -11.68
N THR A 154 1.24 -6.80 -11.70
CA THR A 154 1.09 -7.85 -10.67
C THR A 154 1.71 -9.18 -11.09
N ALA A 155 1.76 -9.47 -12.40
CA ALA A 155 2.30 -10.71 -12.92
C ALA A 155 3.84 -10.80 -12.85
N ASP A 156 4.54 -9.68 -12.83
CA ASP A 156 6.01 -9.63 -12.77
C ASP A 156 6.49 -8.78 -11.57
N PRO A 157 7.17 -9.39 -10.57
CA PRO A 157 7.72 -8.68 -9.42
C PRO A 157 8.63 -7.50 -9.78
N LEU A 158 9.39 -7.57 -10.88
CA LEU A 158 10.27 -6.48 -11.31
C LEU A 158 9.44 -5.28 -11.80
N HIS A 159 8.37 -5.53 -12.55
CA HIS A 159 7.45 -4.48 -12.97
C HIS A 159 6.69 -3.88 -11.77
N HIS A 160 6.35 -4.70 -10.78
CA HIS A 160 5.75 -4.24 -9.53
C HIS A 160 6.66 -3.28 -8.77
N LEU A 161 7.92 -3.69 -8.54
CA LEU A 161 8.91 -2.87 -7.83
C LEU A 161 9.23 -1.59 -8.59
N GLN A 162 9.40 -1.66 -9.92
CA GLN A 162 9.64 -0.47 -10.73
C GLN A 162 8.48 0.52 -10.63
N TRP A 163 7.23 0.03 -10.65
CA TRP A 163 6.05 0.88 -10.45
C TRP A 163 6.04 1.55 -9.06
N GLN A 164 6.39 0.82 -8.00
CA GLN A 164 6.49 1.39 -6.65
C GLN A 164 7.58 2.47 -6.56
N ILE A 165 8.74 2.26 -7.18
CA ILE A 165 9.85 3.24 -7.23
C ILE A 165 9.43 4.50 -7.99
N ASP A 166 8.82 4.35 -9.16
CA ASP A 166 8.33 5.48 -9.96
C ASP A 166 7.31 6.31 -9.18
N ARG A 167 6.43 5.64 -8.42
CA ARG A 167 5.45 6.28 -7.55
C ARG A 167 6.12 7.06 -6.42
N LEU A 168 7.01 6.42 -5.67
CA LEU A 168 7.77 7.06 -4.58
C LEU A 168 8.51 8.30 -5.08
N ARG A 169 9.15 8.21 -6.25
CA ARG A 169 9.82 9.35 -6.87
C ARG A 169 8.84 10.48 -7.18
N SER A 170 7.65 10.15 -7.70
CA SER A 170 6.62 11.14 -8.04
C SER A 170 6.06 11.83 -6.80
N GLU A 171 5.83 11.09 -5.72
CA GLU A 171 5.40 11.63 -4.42
C GLU A 171 6.46 12.51 -3.77
N LEU A 172 7.74 12.13 -3.84
CA LEU A 172 8.83 12.97 -3.35
C LEU A 172 8.94 14.28 -4.14
N LEU A 173 8.81 14.21 -5.47
CA LEU A 173 8.83 15.39 -6.33
C LEU A 173 7.62 16.30 -6.09
N SER A 174 6.44 15.76 -5.77
CA SER A 174 5.28 16.60 -5.46
C SER A 174 5.46 17.36 -4.15
N LEU A 175 6.05 16.73 -3.13
CA LEU A 175 6.38 17.38 -1.85
C LEU A 175 7.42 18.50 -2.01
N GLN A 176 8.40 18.35 -2.90
CA GLN A 176 9.42 19.38 -3.15
C GLN A 176 8.87 20.65 -3.78
N VAL A 177 7.71 20.59 -4.45
CA VAL A 177 7.10 21.75 -5.13
C VAL A 177 6.09 22.48 -4.22
N GLU A 178 5.79 21.95 -3.03
CA GLU A 178 4.92 22.60 -2.03
C GLU A 178 5.66 23.58 -1.08
N PHE A 179 6.97 23.83 -1.30
CA PHE A 179 7.78 24.82 -0.57
C PHE A 179 8.24 25.97 -1.46
#